data_AF-A0AAE6YG30-F1
#
_entry.id   AF-A0AAE6YG30-F1
#
_cell.length_a   1.000
_cell.length_b   1.000
_cell.length_c   1.000
_cell.angle_alpha   90.00
_cell.angle_beta   90.00
_cell.angle_gamma   90.00
#
_symmetry.space_group_name_H-M   'P 1'
#
loop_
_entity.id
_entity.type
_entity.pdbx_description
1 polymer ?
#
loop_
_entity_poly.entity_id
_entity_poly.type
_entity_poly.pdbx_seq_one_letter_code
_entity_poly.pdbx_strand_id
1 'polypeptide(L)' 'MNLRLPDDVHALAVAAAATDDRSLNSWLISVVRRAVASSGTQDRPDGDPATPAPLRRNGHAPRP' A
#
# COMPACT_ATOMS: atom_id res chain seq x y z
N MET A 1 3.59 21.71 12.60
CA MET A 1 3.21 21.75 11.17
C MET A 1 1.84 22.39 11.10
N ASN A 2 1.64 23.42 10.29
CA ASN A 2 0.33 24.06 10.11
C ASN A 2 -0.26 23.64 8.76
N LEU A 3 -1.16 22.66 8.79
CA LEU A 3 -1.96 22.25 7.64
C LEU A 3 -3.31 22.95 7.71
N ARG A 4 -3.69 23.64 6.64
CA ARG A 4 -5.03 24.21 6.50
C ARG A 4 -5.89 23.21 5.73
N LEU A 5 -6.87 22.64 6.40
CA LEU A 5 -7.90 21.82 5.77
C LEU A 5 -9.21 22.62 5.72
N PRO A 6 -10.04 22.42 4.69
CA PRO A 6 -11.44 22.79 4.75
C PRO A 6 -12.12 22.17 5.98
N ASP A 7 -13.06 22.89 6.61
CA ASP A 7 -13.67 22.49 7.89
C ASP A 7 -14.41 21.15 7.79
N ASP A 8 -15.04 20.89 6.65
CA ASP A 8 -15.69 19.64 6.28
C ASP A 8 -14.71 18.47 6.24
N VAL A 9 -13.54 18.66 5.64
CA VAL A 9 -12.47 17.65 5.60
C VAL A 9 -11.85 17.45 6.99
N HIS A 10 -11.70 18.53 7.76
CA HIS A 10 -11.21 18.44 9.14
C HIS A 10 -12.13 17.61 10.03
N ALA A 11 -13.44 17.85 9.97
CA ALA A 11 -14.43 17.09 10.74
C ALA A 11 -14.42 15.60 10.38
N LEU A 12 -14.33 15.27 9.08
CA LEU A 12 -14.19 13.89 8.62
C LEU A 12 -12.90 13.24 9.13
N ALA A 13 -11.78 13.95 9.09
CA ALA A 13 -10.50 13.45 9.59
C ALA A 13 -10.52 13.20 11.10
N VAL A 14 -11.17 14.07 11.88
CA VAL A 14 -11.36 13.89 13.33
C VAL A 14 -12.20 12.65 13.63
N ALA A 15 -13.33 12.47 12.93
CA ALA A 15 -14.20 11.32 13.12
C ALA A 15 -13.50 9.99 12.76
N ALA A 16 -12.73 9.98 11.66
CA ALA A 16 -11.96 8.81 11.26
C ALA A 16 -10.84 8.49 12.26
N ALA A 17 -10.13 9.50 12.77
CA ALA A 17 -9.10 9.31 13.79
C ALA A 17 -9.67 8.76 15.10
N ALA A 18 -10.85 9.25 15.53
CA ALA A 18 -11.53 8.73 16.72
C ALA A 18 -11.96 7.26 16.54
N THR A 19 -12.38 6.87 15.34
CA THR A 19 -12.72 5.47 15.00
C THR A 19 -11.49 4.55 15.13
N ASP A 20 -10.32 5.07 14.79
CA ASP A 20 -9.02 4.38 14.88
C ASP A 20 -8.38 4.42 16.29
N ASP A 21 -9.10 4.93 17.30
CA ASP A 21 -8.63 5.20 18.69
C ASP A 21 -7.26 5.89 18.73
N ARG A 22 -7.05 6.83 17.79
CA ARG A 22 -5.77 7.51 17.59
C ARG A 22 -5.93 9.01 17.56
N SER A 23 -4.85 9.71 17.90
CA SER A 23 -4.81 11.16 17.70
C SER A 23 -4.86 11.50 16.21
N LEU A 24 -5.53 12.61 15.88
CA LEU A 24 -5.65 13.11 14.51
C LEU A 24 -4.30 13.19 13.78
N ASN A 25 -3.25 13.65 14.48
CA ASN A 25 -1.92 13.78 13.90
C ASN A 25 -1.31 12.41 13.53
N SER A 26 -1.41 11.43 14.43
CA SER A 26 -0.91 10.06 14.18
C SER A 26 -1.71 9.37 13.07
N TRP A 27 -3.02 9.60 13.05
CA TRP A 27 -3.90 9.12 11.99
C TRP A 27 -3.52 9.72 10.63
N LEU A 28 -3.30 11.04 10.56
CA LEU A 28 -2.91 11.73 9.33
C LEU A 28 -1.59 11.20 8.77
N ILE A 29 -0.58 10.99 9.62
CA ILE A 29 0.71 10.41 9.23
C ILE A 29 0.52 9.01 8.62
N SER A 30 -0.36 8.19 9.22
CA SER A 30 -0.65 6.85 8.73
C SER A 30 -1.34 6.87 7.37
N VAL A 31 -2.30 7.77 7.18
CA VAL A 31 -2.99 7.98 5.89
C VAL A 31 -2.03 8.44 4.81
N VAL A 32 -1.17 9.43 5.10
CA VAL A 32 -0.15 9.91 4.14
C VAL A 32 0.81 8.80 3.75
N ARG A 33 1.30 8.02 4.72
CA ARG A 33 2.17 6.86 4.44
C ARG A 33 1.49 5.85 3.52
N ARG A 34 0.21 5.55 3.76
CA ARG A 34 -0.58 4.63 2.93
C ARG A 34 -0.80 5.19 1.53
N ALA A 35 -1.10 6.48 1.40
CA ALA A 35 -1.29 7.14 0.12
C ALA A 35 -0.01 7.10 -0.73
N VAL A 36 1.15 7.41 -0.12
CA VAL A 36 2.46 7.35 -0.80
C VAL A 36 2.84 5.91 -1.18
N ALA A 37 2.55 4.94 -0.32
CA ALA A 37 2.77 3.52 -0.64
C ALA A 37 1.88 3.05 -1.80
N SER A 38 0.62 3.50 -1.82
CA SER A 38 -0.36 3.16 -2.86
C SER A 38 -0.07 3.86 -4.20
N SER A 39 0.44 5.09 -4.19
CA SER A 39 0.81 5.81 -5.42
C SER A 39 2.00 5.17 -6.14
N GLY A 40 2.82 4.37 -5.44
CA GLY A 40 3.85 3.56 -6.08
C GLY A 40 3.31 2.35 -6.86
N THR A 41 2.03 2.01 -6.72
CA THR A 41 1.41 0.83 -7.36
C THR A 41 0.50 1.18 -8.54
N GLN A 42 -0.01 2.41 -8.62
CA GLN A 42 -0.98 2.80 -9.66
C GLN A 42 -0.37 3.19 -11.02
N ASP A 43 0.95 3.45 -11.08
CA ASP A 43 1.61 3.94 -12.31
C ASP A 43 2.56 2.91 -12.94
N ARG A 44 2.29 1.62 -12.75
CA ARG A 44 2.94 0.57 -13.54
C ARG A 44 1.93 0.06 -14.58
N PRO A 45 1.95 0.55 -15.83
CA PRO A 45 1.40 -0.24 -16.92
C PRO A 45 2.20 -1.53 -16.97
N ASP A 46 1.51 -2.66 -17.02
CA ASP A 46 2.00 -4.04 -17.14
C ASP A 46 3.52 -4.23 -17.19
N GLY A 47 4.05 -4.84 -16.14
CA GLY A 47 5.43 -5.31 -16.12
C GLY A 47 5.54 -6.56 -15.29
N ASP A 48 4.87 -7.61 -15.77
CA ASP A 48 5.00 -9.04 -15.45
C ASP A 48 4.69 -9.43 -13.99
N PRO A 49 3.54 -10.07 -13.69
CA PRO A 49 3.49 -10.94 -12.54
C PRO A 49 4.42 -12.08 -12.90
N ALA A 50 5.68 -11.99 -12.47
CA ALA A 50 6.67 -13.05 -12.57
C ALA A 50 6.00 -14.32 -12.02
N THR A 51 5.41 -15.05 -12.96
CA THR A 51 4.82 -16.36 -12.73
C THR A 51 6.01 -17.13 -12.21
N PRO A 52 5.96 -17.69 -10.99
CA PRO A 52 7.03 -18.56 -10.55
C PRO A 52 7.04 -19.70 -11.56
N ALA A 53 8.00 -19.65 -12.50
CA ALA A 53 8.10 -20.63 -13.55
C ALA A 53 8.14 -22.00 -12.86
N PRO A 54 7.28 -22.96 -13.25
CA PRO A 54 7.32 -24.27 -12.64
C PRO A 54 8.74 -24.80 -12.83
N LEU A 55 9.40 -25.16 -11.73
CA LEU A 55 10.73 -25.76 -11.69
C LEU A 55 10.75 -27.04 -12.56
N ARG A 56 10.96 -26.86 -13.86
CA ARG A 56 11.19 -27.91 -14.86
C ARG A 56 12.69 -28.18 -14.91
N ARG A 57 13.19 -28.89 -13.89
CA ARG A 57 14.54 -29.49 -13.88
C ARG A 57 14.56 -30.49 -12.71
N ASN A 58 14.65 -31.80 -12.86
CA ASN A 58 15.07 -32.67 -13.95
C ASN A 58 14.39 -34.03 -13.77
N GLY A 59 13.77 -34.52 -14.84
CA GLY A 59 13.50 -35.94 -14.98
C GLY A 59 14.74 -36.65 -15.52
N HIS A 60 15.10 -37.74 -14.85
CA HIS A 60 15.69 -38.96 -15.39
C HIS A 60 17.20 -39.02 -15.71
N ALA A 61 17.78 -40.03 -15.07
CA ALA A 61 19.13 -40.56 -15.26
C ALA A 61 19.36 -41.05 -16.70
N PRO A 62 20.61 -40.99 -17.19
CA PRO A 62 21.06 -41.86 -18.24
C PRO A 62 21.81 -43.06 -17.64
N ARG A 63 21.19 -44.24 -17.69
CA ARG A 63 21.85 -45.51 -18.07
C ARG A 63 21.75 -45.59 -19.61
N PRO A 64 22.66 -46.21 -20.37
CA PRO A 64 23.59 -47.31 -20.04
C PRO A 64 25.08 -46.96 -20.18
#